data_AF-A0A437S9I0-F1
#
_entry.id   AF-A0A437S9I0-F1
#
_cell.length_a   1.000
_cell.length_b   1.000
_cell.length_c   1.000
_cell.angle_alpha   90.00
_cell.angle_beta   90.00
_cell.angle_gamma   90.00
#
_symmetry.space_group_name_H-M   'P 1'
#
loop_
_entity.id
_entity.type
_entity.pdbx_description
1 polymer ?
#
loop_
_entity_poly.entity_id
_entity_poly.type
_entity_poly.pdbx_seq_one_letter_code
_entity_poly.pdbx_strand_id
1 'polypeptide(L)'
;MYMNNHPKFEEYKNFIVNNEAYKGLPYVRKKDGSIVWVATKQSKIGKKRIEWALNKAEKFGISKNDNSFYRKVMFMVHPTKEKVCQICGESMSLDYIYPNKSFQKFLSKNYDYEPNVFDDIYDVSNHFKEEGKSDLEIIKILNKSIKLEGNFNDLTIYIKSVIEACRNGEKKSLGPGAMSNFPDRYDGFHSYNRCCRQEFDKGRNPDNMKTYSKDRRAYENWSDGNIHAANKFMKSKYFIGLSADHIGPISLGFIHDPRFMQPMSSGDNSSKRDRLEQSDIKKLIELESRYNLLPVSWFSEKIWKALKADFLIDNDINLEYYRNLMKININNYMSLLYIIITETGELGKKFLEENFLKPKQEYFKYDYKFDEFGNIINKTFRNISDATKKEYSRFIRISFESVIDFAEKENRNIKSSFNTDITKNIDSLVYEINNCAPNKSIVNHFYEIVSDMQDNLLKEA
;
A
#
# COMPACT_ATOMS: atom_id res chain seq x y z
N MET A 1 -22.28 -2.81 -4.01
CA MET A 1 -22.85 -3.87 -4.86
C MET A 1 -21.93 -5.08 -4.79
N TYR A 2 -22.30 -6.14 -4.04
CA TYR A 2 -21.48 -7.36 -3.98
C TYR A 2 -21.63 -8.09 -5.32
N MET A 3 -20.57 -8.11 -6.13
CA MET A 3 -20.55 -8.95 -7.32
C MET A 3 -20.63 -10.41 -6.88
N ASN A 4 -21.69 -11.10 -7.31
CA ASN A 4 -21.76 -12.55 -7.19
C ASN A 4 -20.59 -13.17 -7.95
N ASN A 5 -20.03 -14.23 -7.39
CA ASN A 5 -18.96 -14.98 -8.04
C ASN A 5 -19.47 -15.57 -9.36
N HIS A 6 -18.60 -15.59 -10.37
CA HIS A 6 -18.92 -16.26 -11.63
C HIS A 6 -19.21 -17.77 -11.38
N PRO A 7 -20.21 -18.38 -12.04
CA PRO A 7 -20.55 -19.80 -11.84
C PRO A 7 -19.35 -20.76 -11.99
N LYS A 8 -18.54 -20.58 -13.04
CA LYS A 8 -17.27 -21.33 -13.23
C LYS A 8 -16.32 -21.23 -12.02
N PHE A 9 -16.32 -20.10 -11.31
CA PHE A 9 -15.50 -19.95 -10.12
C PHE A 9 -16.07 -20.73 -8.93
N GLU A 10 -17.39 -20.82 -8.79
CA GLU A 10 -18.03 -21.68 -7.78
C GLU A 10 -17.72 -23.17 -8.02
N GLU A 11 -17.80 -23.62 -9.27
CA GLU A 11 -17.39 -24.97 -9.69
C GLU A 11 -15.92 -25.22 -9.35
N TYR A 12 -15.04 -24.29 -9.72
CA TYR A 12 -13.61 -24.34 -9.40
C TYR A 12 -13.36 -24.44 -7.89
N LYS A 13 -14.07 -23.65 -7.07
CA LYS A 13 -13.94 -23.72 -5.60
C LYS A 13 -14.28 -25.11 -5.07
N ASN A 14 -15.37 -25.70 -5.55
CA ASN A 14 -15.77 -27.04 -5.15
C ASN A 14 -14.76 -28.09 -5.61
N PHE A 15 -14.26 -27.98 -6.84
CA PHE A 15 -13.22 -28.87 -7.36
C PHE A 15 -11.94 -28.83 -6.52
N ILE A 16 -11.42 -27.64 -6.22
CA ILE A 16 -10.17 -27.47 -5.46
C ILE A 16 -10.31 -27.98 -4.02
N VAL A 17 -11.43 -27.69 -3.35
CA VAL A 17 -11.67 -28.14 -1.97
C VAL A 17 -11.75 -29.67 -1.86
N ASN A 18 -12.33 -30.32 -2.87
CA ASN A 18 -12.49 -31.77 -2.89
C ASN A 18 -11.28 -32.51 -3.51
N ASN A 19 -10.26 -31.78 -3.98
CA ASN A 19 -9.09 -32.38 -4.61
C ASN A 19 -8.11 -32.94 -3.55
N GLU A 20 -7.64 -34.17 -3.74
CA GLU A 20 -6.72 -34.86 -2.82
C GLU A 20 -5.42 -34.06 -2.57
N ALA A 21 -4.95 -33.26 -3.54
CA ALA A 21 -3.75 -32.44 -3.36
C ALA A 21 -3.88 -31.44 -2.19
N TYR A 22 -5.11 -30.97 -1.93
CA TYR A 22 -5.47 -30.02 -0.87
C TYR A 22 -5.90 -30.70 0.44
N LYS A 23 -5.85 -32.04 0.52
CA LYS A 23 -6.29 -32.77 1.71
C LYS A 23 -5.62 -32.25 2.99
N GLY A 24 -6.46 -32.01 4.00
CA GLY A 24 -6.05 -31.47 5.29
C GLY A 24 -5.89 -29.95 5.35
N LEU A 25 -6.05 -29.22 4.24
CA LEU A 25 -6.06 -27.75 4.28
C LEU A 25 -7.40 -27.27 4.86
N PRO A 26 -7.40 -26.44 5.93
CA PRO A 26 -8.63 -26.06 6.60
C PRO A 26 -9.42 -24.98 5.85
N TYR A 27 -10.73 -25.16 5.81
CA TYR A 27 -11.73 -24.19 5.35
C TYR A 27 -13.02 -24.33 6.15
N VAL A 28 -13.94 -23.39 5.97
CA VAL A 28 -15.29 -23.43 6.57
C VAL A 28 -16.35 -23.23 5.49
N ARG A 29 -17.54 -23.75 5.76
CA ARG A 29 -18.75 -23.48 4.98
C ARG A 29 -19.65 -22.53 5.74
N LYS A 30 -20.34 -21.64 5.02
CA LYS A 30 -21.43 -20.83 5.57
C LYS A 30 -22.67 -21.70 5.79
N LYS A 31 -23.69 -21.13 6.44
CA LYS A 31 -24.99 -21.79 6.65
C LYS A 31 -25.67 -22.23 5.35
N ASP A 32 -25.47 -21.49 4.27
CA ASP A 32 -25.98 -21.79 2.92
C ASP A 32 -25.17 -22.86 2.17
N GLY A 33 -24.16 -23.46 2.80
CA GLY A 33 -23.26 -24.45 2.20
C GLY A 33 -22.10 -23.88 1.39
N SER A 34 -22.09 -22.57 1.11
CA SER A 34 -21.04 -21.93 0.32
C SER A 34 -19.69 -21.93 1.05
N ILE A 35 -18.60 -22.11 0.28
CA ILE A 35 -17.24 -22.18 0.81
C ILE A 35 -16.72 -20.78 1.12
N VAL A 36 -16.19 -20.59 2.34
CA VAL A 36 -15.44 -19.38 2.70
C VAL A 36 -14.03 -19.47 2.14
N TRP A 37 -13.82 -18.81 1.00
CA TRP A 37 -12.57 -18.85 0.25
C TRP A 37 -11.42 -18.09 0.94
N VAL A 38 -11.77 -17.02 1.67
CA VAL A 38 -10.83 -16.07 2.26
C VAL A 38 -10.72 -16.25 3.77
N ALA A 39 -9.51 -16.34 4.30
CA ALA A 39 -9.25 -16.33 5.74
C ALA A 39 -7.95 -15.59 6.03
N THR A 40 -7.98 -14.50 6.79
CA THR A 40 -6.77 -13.71 7.07
C THR A 40 -5.72 -14.55 7.79
N LYS A 41 -4.44 -14.31 7.49
CA LYS A 41 -3.28 -14.97 8.13
C LYS A 41 -3.37 -15.12 9.65
N GLN A 42 -3.96 -14.15 10.35
CA GLN A 42 -4.04 -14.07 11.81
C GLN A 42 -5.23 -14.85 12.38
N SER A 43 -6.23 -15.16 11.55
CA SER A 43 -7.36 -15.99 11.96
C SER A 43 -6.90 -17.40 12.36
N LYS A 44 -7.69 -18.06 13.21
CA LYS A 44 -7.45 -19.45 13.61
C LYS A 44 -7.30 -20.39 12.39
N ILE A 45 -8.07 -20.15 11.33
CA ILE A 45 -7.98 -20.90 10.07
C ILE A 45 -6.68 -20.55 9.33
N GLY A 46 -6.36 -19.26 9.20
CA GLY A 46 -5.15 -18.79 8.53
C GLY A 46 -3.86 -19.36 9.14
N LYS A 47 -3.76 -19.41 10.47
CA LYS A 47 -2.63 -20.05 11.17
C LYS A 47 -2.50 -21.54 10.84
N LYS A 48 -3.62 -22.29 10.84
CA LYS A 48 -3.62 -23.70 10.46
C LYS A 48 -3.28 -23.93 8.98
N ARG A 49 -3.68 -23.01 8.08
CA ARG A 49 -3.25 -23.04 6.67
C ARG A 49 -1.73 -22.89 6.55
N ILE A 50 -1.12 -21.99 7.33
CA ILE A 50 0.33 -21.81 7.38
C ILE A 50 1.02 -23.11 7.81
N GLU A 51 0.58 -23.73 8.91
CA GLU A 51 1.12 -25.01 9.37
C GLU A 51 1.03 -26.09 8.30
N TRP A 52 -0.11 -26.20 7.62
CA TRP A 52 -0.29 -27.14 6.52
C TRP A 52 0.70 -26.90 5.37
N ALA A 53 0.93 -25.64 5.00
CA ALA A 53 1.87 -25.28 3.94
C ALA A 53 3.32 -25.56 4.32
N LEU A 54 3.70 -25.35 5.59
CA LEU A 54 5.03 -25.69 6.10
C LEU A 54 5.28 -27.21 6.00
N ASN A 55 4.30 -28.03 6.39
CA ASN A 55 4.40 -29.49 6.28
C ASN A 55 4.49 -29.96 4.82
N LYS A 56 3.80 -29.28 3.88
CA LYS A 56 3.93 -29.55 2.45
C LYS A 56 5.30 -29.11 1.92
N ALA A 57 5.83 -27.97 2.37
CA ALA A 57 7.15 -27.49 1.97
C ALA A 57 8.24 -28.51 2.31
N GLU A 58 8.22 -29.05 3.53
CA GLU A 58 9.14 -30.10 3.98
C GLU A 58 9.07 -31.34 3.08
N LYS A 59 7.85 -31.82 2.77
CA LYS A 59 7.65 -32.97 1.87
C LYS A 59 8.19 -32.75 0.46
N PHE A 60 8.19 -31.50 -0.01
CA PHE A 60 8.70 -31.15 -1.33
C PHE A 60 10.17 -30.71 -1.33
N GLY A 61 10.85 -30.72 -0.18
CA GLY A 61 12.21 -30.21 -0.08
C GLY A 61 12.33 -28.70 -0.32
N ILE A 62 11.26 -27.93 -0.10
CA ILE A 62 11.30 -26.46 -0.21
C ILE A 62 11.74 -25.87 1.14
N SER A 63 12.81 -25.08 1.11
CA SER A 63 13.26 -24.32 2.28
C SER A 63 12.20 -23.31 2.73
N LYS A 64 11.86 -23.35 4.02
CA LYS A 64 10.98 -22.35 4.67
C LYS A 64 11.56 -20.94 4.71
N ASN A 65 12.87 -20.81 4.53
CA ASN A 65 13.57 -19.51 4.50
C ASN A 65 13.52 -18.87 3.11
N ASP A 66 12.99 -19.56 2.10
CA ASP A 66 12.76 -18.99 0.78
C ASP A 66 11.57 -18.01 0.84
N ASN A 67 11.81 -16.74 0.52
CA ASN A 67 10.76 -15.71 0.49
C ASN A 67 9.60 -16.04 -0.47
N SER A 68 9.80 -16.98 -1.40
CA SER A 68 8.81 -17.47 -2.35
C SER A 68 8.19 -18.82 -1.98
N PHE A 69 8.46 -19.36 -0.78
CA PHE A 69 8.09 -20.73 -0.45
C PHE A 69 6.60 -21.00 -0.60
N TYR A 70 5.71 -20.11 -0.12
CA TYR A 70 4.26 -20.29 -0.28
C TYR A 70 3.84 -20.36 -1.75
N ARG A 71 4.43 -19.51 -2.60
CA ARG A 71 4.18 -19.55 -4.05
C ARG A 71 4.58 -20.91 -4.62
N LYS A 72 5.77 -21.39 -4.30
CA LYS A 72 6.29 -22.68 -4.79
C LYS A 72 5.43 -23.86 -4.31
N VAL A 73 5.09 -23.90 -3.02
CA VAL A 73 4.23 -24.94 -2.43
C VAL A 73 2.86 -24.93 -3.09
N MET A 74 2.18 -23.78 -3.14
CA MET A 74 0.83 -23.70 -3.69
C MET A 74 0.81 -23.97 -5.18
N PHE A 75 1.83 -23.53 -5.91
CA PHE A 75 2.01 -23.89 -7.32
C PHE A 75 2.12 -25.41 -7.49
N MET A 76 2.96 -26.10 -6.71
CA MET A 76 3.12 -27.55 -6.82
C MET A 76 1.89 -28.34 -6.38
N VAL A 77 1.16 -27.85 -5.36
CA VAL A 77 -0.11 -28.44 -4.91
C VAL A 77 -1.21 -28.27 -5.96
N HIS A 78 -1.26 -27.14 -6.67
CA HIS A 78 -2.37 -26.83 -7.54
C HIS A 78 -2.57 -27.91 -8.63
N PRO A 79 -3.74 -28.57 -8.74
CA PRO A 79 -3.89 -29.78 -9.55
C PRO A 79 -3.70 -29.54 -11.05
N THR A 80 -4.24 -28.43 -11.56
CA THR A 80 -4.23 -28.12 -13.00
C THR A 80 -3.17 -27.10 -13.41
N LYS A 81 -2.48 -26.48 -12.44
CA LYS A 81 -1.70 -25.24 -12.64
C LYS A 81 -2.45 -24.09 -13.31
N GLU A 82 -3.78 -24.14 -13.35
CA GLU A 82 -4.62 -23.09 -13.91
C GLU A 82 -5.65 -22.61 -12.91
N LYS A 83 -5.89 -21.31 -12.89
CA LYS A 83 -6.83 -20.69 -11.97
C LYS A 83 -7.99 -20.04 -12.71
N VAL A 84 -9.20 -20.31 -12.26
CA VAL A 84 -10.42 -19.62 -12.71
C VAL A 84 -10.58 -18.26 -12.02
N CYS A 85 -10.86 -17.23 -12.80
CA CYS A 85 -11.11 -15.86 -12.32
C CYS A 85 -12.48 -15.74 -11.64
N GLN A 86 -12.54 -15.12 -10.46
CA GLN A 86 -13.79 -14.91 -9.73
C GLN A 86 -14.81 -14.03 -10.49
N ILE A 87 -14.33 -13.13 -11.35
CA ILE A 87 -15.16 -12.12 -12.02
C ILE A 87 -15.68 -12.62 -13.36
N CYS A 88 -14.80 -12.96 -14.30
CA CYS A 88 -15.17 -13.35 -15.65
C CYS A 88 -15.22 -14.86 -15.88
N GLY A 89 -14.77 -15.68 -14.92
CA GLY A 89 -14.74 -17.14 -15.09
C GLY A 89 -13.66 -17.67 -16.04
N GLU A 90 -12.80 -16.82 -16.60
CA GLU A 90 -11.69 -17.28 -17.46
C GLU A 90 -10.60 -18.00 -16.66
N SER A 91 -10.11 -19.10 -17.21
CA SER A 91 -8.99 -19.86 -16.67
C SER A 91 -7.67 -19.26 -17.16
N MET A 92 -6.68 -19.12 -16.28
CA MET A 92 -5.34 -18.65 -16.66
C MET A 92 -4.26 -19.45 -15.96
N SER A 93 -3.16 -19.70 -16.67
CA SER A 93 -2.02 -20.48 -16.19
C SER A 93 -1.27 -19.80 -15.04
N LEU A 94 -0.74 -20.59 -14.12
CA LEU A 94 0.11 -20.16 -13.03
C LEU A 94 1.60 -20.24 -13.37
N ASP A 95 1.95 -20.76 -14.55
CA ASP A 95 3.33 -21.13 -14.93
C ASP A 95 4.27 -19.97 -15.25
N TYR A 96 3.86 -18.70 -15.13
CA TYR A 96 4.65 -17.53 -15.55
C TYR A 96 4.91 -17.49 -17.05
N ILE A 97 3.87 -17.65 -17.86
CA ILE A 97 3.95 -17.67 -19.33
C ILE A 97 3.56 -16.35 -19.99
N TYR A 98 2.90 -15.45 -19.27
CA TYR A 98 2.31 -14.26 -19.87
C TYR A 98 3.28 -13.07 -19.87
N PRO A 99 3.46 -12.34 -20.98
CA PRO A 99 4.26 -11.13 -21.03
C PRO A 99 3.87 -10.11 -19.96
N ASN A 100 4.89 -9.49 -19.35
CA ASN A 100 4.72 -8.35 -18.46
C ASN A 100 4.69 -7.03 -19.25
N LYS A 101 4.40 -5.91 -18.58
CA LYS A 101 4.34 -4.59 -19.23
C LYS A 101 5.65 -4.14 -19.90
N SER A 102 6.80 -4.54 -19.39
CA SER A 102 8.10 -4.18 -19.99
C SER A 102 8.34 -4.95 -21.28
N PHE A 103 8.00 -6.23 -21.28
CA PHE A 103 8.18 -7.11 -22.42
C PHE A 103 7.15 -6.82 -23.51
N GLN A 104 5.88 -6.56 -23.13
CA GLN A 104 4.86 -6.04 -24.04
C GLN A 104 5.34 -4.77 -24.77
N LYS A 105 5.82 -3.76 -24.04
CA LYS A 105 6.37 -2.53 -24.64
C LYS A 105 7.55 -2.79 -25.58
N PHE A 106 8.38 -3.77 -25.30
CA PHE A 106 9.47 -4.15 -26.18
C PHE A 106 8.94 -4.75 -27.48
N LEU A 107 7.95 -5.63 -27.41
CA LEU A 107 7.32 -6.24 -28.58
C LEU A 107 6.64 -5.18 -29.44
N SER A 108 5.77 -4.35 -28.85
CA SER A 108 5.02 -3.33 -29.59
C SER A 108 5.93 -2.30 -30.24
N LYS A 109 7.00 -1.87 -29.56
CA LYS A 109 7.92 -0.86 -30.09
C LYS A 109 8.78 -1.36 -31.24
N ASN A 110 9.18 -2.62 -31.24
CA ASN A 110 10.23 -3.12 -32.15
C ASN A 110 9.71 -4.11 -33.20
N TYR A 111 8.51 -4.65 -33.01
CA TYR A 111 8.00 -5.79 -33.77
C TYR A 111 6.50 -5.68 -34.11
N ASP A 112 5.88 -4.52 -33.91
CA ASP A 112 4.44 -4.27 -34.22
C ASP A 112 3.46 -5.31 -33.63
N TYR A 113 3.87 -5.97 -32.55
CA TYR A 113 3.04 -6.95 -31.85
C TYR A 113 2.58 -6.36 -30.51
N GLU A 114 1.27 -6.25 -30.33
CA GLU A 114 0.65 -5.79 -29.09
C GLU A 114 -0.02 -6.96 -28.37
N PRO A 115 0.67 -7.64 -27.42
CA PRO A 115 0.08 -8.78 -26.74
C PRO A 115 -1.12 -8.35 -25.90
N ASN A 116 -2.25 -9.02 -26.09
CA ASN A 116 -3.41 -8.86 -25.24
C ASN A 116 -3.18 -9.52 -23.85
N VAL A 117 -4.19 -9.49 -22.98
CA VAL A 117 -4.03 -9.97 -21.59
C VAL A 117 -3.89 -11.49 -21.48
N PHE A 118 -4.36 -12.23 -22.48
CA PHE A 118 -4.35 -13.69 -22.59
C PHE A 118 -3.18 -14.22 -23.40
N ASP A 119 -2.57 -13.41 -24.26
CA ASP A 119 -1.40 -13.84 -25.03
C ASP A 119 -0.25 -14.26 -24.11
N ASP A 120 0.32 -15.43 -24.38
CA ASP A 120 1.44 -16.00 -23.68
C ASP A 120 2.73 -16.02 -24.52
N ILE A 121 3.82 -16.55 -23.96
CA ILE A 121 5.12 -16.63 -24.63
C ILE A 121 5.09 -17.54 -25.88
N TYR A 122 4.17 -18.50 -25.94
CA TYR A 122 3.96 -19.35 -27.11
C TYR A 122 3.23 -18.58 -28.19
N ASP A 123 2.22 -17.78 -27.85
CA ASP A 123 1.54 -16.89 -28.81
C ASP A 123 2.52 -15.89 -29.43
N VAL A 124 3.36 -15.26 -28.61
CA VAL A 124 4.46 -14.38 -29.07
C VAL A 124 5.39 -15.13 -30.03
N SER A 125 5.73 -16.38 -29.72
CA SER A 125 6.63 -17.18 -30.54
C SER A 125 5.97 -17.61 -31.86
N ASN A 126 4.69 -17.97 -31.83
CA ASN A 126 3.91 -18.34 -33.00
C ASN A 126 3.75 -17.16 -33.96
N HIS A 127 3.50 -15.96 -33.44
CA HIS A 127 3.47 -14.74 -34.23
C HIS A 127 4.76 -14.58 -35.07
N PHE A 128 5.93 -14.73 -34.46
CA PHE A 128 7.19 -14.66 -35.21
C PHE A 128 7.40 -15.84 -36.17
N LYS A 129 6.86 -17.03 -35.87
CA LYS A 129 6.88 -18.14 -36.84
C LYS A 129 6.03 -17.84 -38.07
N GLU A 130 4.87 -17.23 -37.88
CA GLU A 130 3.98 -16.80 -38.97
C GLU A 130 4.63 -15.71 -39.84
N GLU A 131 5.49 -14.87 -39.26
CA GLU A 131 6.36 -13.94 -40.00
C GLU A 131 7.56 -14.62 -40.70
N GLY A 132 7.65 -15.95 -40.65
CA GLY A 132 8.71 -16.73 -41.30
C GLY A 132 10.05 -16.74 -40.57
N LYS A 133 10.09 -16.40 -39.27
CA LYS A 133 11.33 -16.46 -38.48
C LYS A 133 11.67 -17.90 -38.10
N SER A 134 12.94 -18.26 -38.22
CA SER A 134 13.45 -19.52 -37.69
C SER A 134 13.51 -19.52 -36.15
N ASP A 135 13.51 -20.70 -35.54
CA ASP A 135 13.62 -20.85 -34.08
C ASP A 135 14.83 -20.10 -33.48
N LEU A 136 15.98 -20.12 -34.17
CA LEU A 136 17.19 -19.39 -33.74
C LEU A 136 17.01 -17.86 -33.79
N GLU A 137 16.27 -17.35 -34.78
CA GLU A 137 15.95 -15.93 -34.86
C GLU A 137 14.98 -15.52 -33.77
N ILE A 138 13.96 -16.35 -33.48
CA ILE A 138 13.01 -16.12 -32.40
C ILE A 138 13.72 -16.08 -31.05
N ILE A 139 14.60 -17.05 -30.77
CA ILE A 139 15.42 -17.04 -29.54
C ILE A 139 16.19 -15.73 -29.43
N LYS A 140 16.88 -15.29 -30.50
CA LYS A 140 17.63 -14.02 -30.51
C LYS A 140 16.73 -12.81 -30.25
N ILE A 141 15.54 -12.78 -30.86
CA ILE A 141 14.57 -11.68 -30.67
C ILE A 141 14.11 -11.62 -29.22
N LEU A 142 13.62 -12.74 -28.68
CA LEU A 142 13.13 -12.83 -27.31
C LEU A 142 14.23 -12.49 -26.30
N ASN A 143 15.46 -12.96 -26.56
CA ASN A 143 16.57 -12.79 -25.63
C ASN A 143 17.11 -11.35 -25.54
N LYS A 144 16.84 -10.48 -26.54
CA LYS A 144 17.15 -9.04 -26.44
C LYS A 144 16.48 -8.39 -25.24
N SER A 145 15.26 -8.81 -24.92
CA SER A 145 14.50 -8.29 -23.78
C SER A 145 14.73 -9.13 -22.51
N ILE A 146 14.69 -10.45 -22.64
CA ILE A 146 14.74 -11.38 -21.50
C ILE A 146 16.14 -11.48 -20.90
N LYS A 147 17.19 -11.44 -21.74
CA LYS A 147 18.59 -11.51 -21.33
C LYS A 147 18.89 -12.73 -20.46
N LEU A 148 18.42 -13.90 -20.86
CA LEU A 148 18.79 -15.19 -20.30
C LEU A 148 20.18 -15.59 -20.79
N GLU A 149 21.03 -16.02 -19.87
CA GLU A 149 22.37 -16.52 -20.17
C GLU A 149 22.29 -17.99 -20.63
N GLY A 150 23.15 -18.37 -21.57
CA GLY A 150 23.20 -19.71 -22.13
C GLY A 150 23.16 -19.72 -23.67
N ASN A 151 23.64 -20.83 -24.24
CA ASN A 151 23.58 -21.07 -25.68
C ASN A 151 22.39 -21.99 -25.96
N PHE A 152 21.35 -21.43 -26.56
CA PHE A 152 20.12 -22.14 -26.89
C PHE A 152 19.98 -22.28 -28.40
N ASN A 153 19.84 -23.53 -28.86
CA ASN A 153 19.62 -23.85 -30.27
C ASN A 153 18.21 -24.39 -30.55
N ASP A 154 17.41 -24.57 -29.51
CA ASP A 154 16.05 -25.11 -29.54
C ASP A 154 15.10 -24.15 -28.83
N LEU A 155 14.06 -23.71 -29.54
CA LEU A 155 13.12 -22.71 -29.02
C LEU A 155 12.29 -23.25 -27.85
N THR A 156 11.94 -24.53 -27.86
CA THR A 156 11.19 -25.19 -26.77
C THR A 156 12.01 -25.22 -25.48
N ILE A 157 13.29 -25.59 -25.58
CA ILE A 157 14.22 -25.60 -24.44
C ILE A 157 14.42 -24.17 -23.92
N TYR A 158 14.60 -23.20 -24.82
CA TYR A 158 14.73 -21.80 -24.45
C TYR A 158 13.49 -21.31 -23.69
N ILE A 159 12.28 -21.51 -24.21
CA ILE A 159 11.03 -21.05 -23.58
C ILE A 159 10.86 -21.70 -22.19
N LYS A 160 11.11 -23.02 -22.06
CA LYS A 160 11.06 -23.70 -20.76
C LYS A 160 12.03 -23.07 -19.74
N SER A 161 13.25 -22.75 -20.19
CA SER A 161 14.27 -22.11 -19.35
C SER A 161 13.87 -20.69 -18.94
N VAL A 162 13.26 -19.92 -19.85
CA VAL A 162 12.71 -18.59 -19.54
C VAL A 162 11.60 -18.66 -18.51
N ILE A 163 10.67 -19.61 -18.67
CA ILE A 163 9.54 -19.83 -17.77
C ILE A 163 10.05 -20.17 -16.36
N GLU A 164 11.01 -21.09 -16.25
CA GLU A 164 11.61 -21.47 -14.99
C GLU A 164 12.33 -20.30 -14.31
N ALA A 165 13.17 -19.57 -15.05
CA ALA A 165 13.87 -18.40 -14.54
C ALA A 165 12.90 -17.29 -14.07
N CYS A 166 11.78 -17.08 -14.78
CA CYS A 166 10.74 -16.15 -14.35
C CYS A 166 10.02 -16.61 -13.08
N ARG A 167 9.72 -17.90 -12.97
CA ARG A 167 9.07 -18.50 -11.80
C ARG A 167 9.95 -18.46 -10.56
N ASN A 168 11.26 -18.64 -10.73
CA ASN A 168 12.23 -18.51 -9.65
C ASN A 168 12.54 -17.04 -9.28
N GLY A 169 12.14 -16.09 -10.12
CA GLY A 169 12.31 -14.66 -9.90
C GLY A 169 13.65 -14.10 -10.38
N GLU A 170 14.44 -14.91 -11.09
CA GLU A 170 15.70 -14.52 -11.73
C GLU A 170 15.46 -13.57 -12.89
N LYS A 171 14.36 -13.80 -13.64
CA LYS A 171 13.86 -12.93 -14.69
C LYS A 171 12.47 -12.41 -14.33
N LYS A 172 12.11 -11.26 -14.90
CA LYS A 172 10.82 -10.60 -14.62
C LYS A 172 9.95 -10.45 -15.84
N SER A 173 10.38 -10.91 -17.02
CA SER A 173 9.75 -10.64 -18.31
C SER A 173 8.38 -11.29 -18.45
N LEU A 174 8.14 -12.42 -17.79
CA LEU A 174 6.87 -13.12 -17.76
C LEU A 174 6.26 -13.13 -16.35
N GLY A 175 4.94 -13.24 -16.27
CA GLY A 175 4.18 -13.31 -15.03
C GLY A 175 3.05 -14.34 -15.09
N PRO A 176 2.49 -14.73 -13.94
CA PRO A 176 1.42 -15.71 -13.87
C PRO A 176 0.06 -15.07 -14.18
N GLY A 177 -0.91 -15.90 -14.50
CA GLY A 177 -2.32 -15.53 -14.64
C GLY A 177 -2.92 -15.05 -13.32
N ALA A 178 -2.48 -15.60 -12.19
CA ALA A 178 -2.85 -15.14 -10.86
C ALA A 178 -1.64 -15.11 -9.92
N MET A 179 -1.56 -14.06 -9.10
CA MET A 179 -0.48 -13.91 -8.12
C MET A 179 -0.76 -14.75 -6.87
N SER A 180 0.30 -15.26 -6.24
CA SER A 180 0.17 -15.94 -4.95
C SER A 180 -0.41 -15.00 -3.88
N ASN A 181 -1.31 -15.53 -3.05
CA ASN A 181 -1.99 -14.85 -1.96
C ASN A 181 -2.32 -15.82 -0.81
N PHE A 182 -1.41 -16.75 -0.52
CA PHE A 182 -1.53 -17.66 0.61
C PHE A 182 -0.98 -16.98 1.89
N PRO A 183 -1.55 -17.23 3.10
CA PRO A 183 -2.66 -18.15 3.45
C PRO A 183 -4.06 -17.58 3.24
N ASP A 184 -4.15 -16.33 2.78
CA ASP A 184 -5.40 -15.59 2.72
C ASP A 184 -6.43 -16.25 1.81
N ARG A 185 -6.01 -16.80 0.68
CA ARG A 185 -6.87 -17.51 -0.28
C ARG A 185 -6.62 -19.02 -0.20
N TYR A 186 -7.70 -19.81 -0.26
CA TYR A 186 -7.64 -21.27 -0.06
C TYR A 186 -6.78 -21.98 -1.13
N ASP A 187 -6.97 -21.64 -2.41
CA ASP A 187 -6.14 -22.10 -3.52
C ASP A 187 -4.72 -21.52 -3.51
N GLY A 188 -4.45 -20.54 -2.64
CA GLY A 188 -3.16 -19.88 -2.51
C GLY A 188 -2.90 -18.78 -3.55
N PHE A 189 -3.92 -18.39 -4.33
CA PHE A 189 -3.79 -17.38 -5.38
C PHE A 189 -4.88 -16.31 -5.29
N HIS A 190 -4.58 -15.13 -5.82
CA HIS A 190 -5.48 -13.99 -5.80
C HIS A 190 -6.78 -14.31 -6.55
N SER A 191 -7.94 -13.97 -5.96
CA SER A 191 -9.26 -14.25 -6.54
C SER A 191 -9.44 -13.75 -7.98
N TYR A 192 -8.84 -12.60 -8.30
CA TYR A 192 -8.87 -12.00 -9.62
C TYR A 192 -7.59 -12.36 -10.37
N ASN A 193 -7.75 -12.94 -11.55
CA ASN A 193 -6.68 -13.16 -12.50
C ASN A 193 -6.29 -11.84 -13.18
N ARG A 194 -5.17 -11.83 -13.91
CA ARG A 194 -4.66 -10.64 -14.61
C ARG A 194 -5.70 -10.00 -15.56
N CYS A 195 -6.62 -10.77 -16.13
CA CYS A 195 -7.72 -10.27 -16.98
C CYS A 195 -8.62 -9.23 -16.28
N CYS A 196 -8.96 -9.44 -15.01
CA CYS A 196 -9.88 -8.55 -14.27
C CYS A 196 -9.18 -7.80 -13.14
N ARG A 197 -7.97 -8.22 -12.74
CA ARG A 197 -7.35 -7.70 -11.52
C ARG A 197 -7.15 -6.19 -11.54
N GLN A 198 -6.73 -5.61 -12.66
CA GLN A 198 -6.43 -4.17 -12.72
C GLN A 198 -7.67 -3.30 -12.44
N GLU A 199 -8.85 -3.79 -12.80
CA GLU A 199 -10.13 -3.08 -12.62
C GLU A 199 -10.73 -3.32 -11.24
N PHE A 200 -10.69 -4.56 -10.74
CA PHE A 200 -11.41 -4.96 -9.53
C PHE A 200 -10.54 -4.96 -8.25
N ASP A 201 -9.21 -4.97 -8.36
CA ASP A 201 -8.28 -4.82 -7.22
C ASP A 201 -8.01 -3.33 -6.95
N LYS A 202 -8.99 -2.65 -6.33
CA LYS A 202 -8.98 -1.19 -6.08
C LYS A 202 -7.75 -0.69 -5.30
N GLY A 203 -7.08 -1.56 -4.55
CA GLY A 203 -5.82 -1.24 -3.87
C GLY A 203 -4.60 -1.09 -4.79
N ARG A 204 -4.70 -1.52 -6.06
CA ARG A 204 -3.60 -1.54 -7.05
C ARG A 204 -3.92 -0.83 -8.37
N ASN A 205 -4.77 0.20 -8.34
CA ASN A 205 -4.91 1.09 -9.49
C ASN A 205 -3.51 1.59 -9.94
N PRO A 206 -3.15 1.57 -11.23
CA PRO A 206 -1.87 2.09 -11.74
C PRO A 206 -1.49 3.48 -11.23
N ASP A 207 -2.47 4.35 -10.97
CA ASP A 207 -2.24 5.69 -10.41
C ASP A 207 -1.84 5.65 -8.92
N ASN A 208 -2.28 4.62 -8.20
CA ASN A 208 -1.85 4.31 -6.83
C ASN A 208 -0.47 3.62 -6.81
N MET A 209 -0.10 2.89 -7.87
CA MET A 209 1.20 2.21 -7.99
C MET A 209 2.32 3.11 -8.53
N LYS A 210 2.04 4.11 -9.37
CA LYS A 210 3.07 5.06 -9.86
C LYS A 210 3.65 5.95 -8.75
N THR A 211 3.06 5.92 -7.56
CA THR A 211 3.45 6.73 -6.40
C THR A 211 4.18 5.94 -5.31
N TYR A 212 4.71 4.73 -5.54
CA TYR A 212 5.46 4.03 -4.48
C TYR A 212 6.65 4.81 -3.91
N SER A 213 7.13 5.83 -4.62
CA SER A 213 8.17 6.74 -4.15
C SER A 213 7.65 8.05 -3.56
N LYS A 214 6.33 8.16 -3.38
CA LYS A 214 5.64 9.31 -2.80
C LYS A 214 4.64 8.76 -1.79
N ASP A 215 4.88 8.96 -0.50
CA ASP A 215 3.97 8.44 0.49
C ASP A 215 2.68 9.28 0.54
N ARG A 216 1.69 8.84 -0.24
CA ARG A 216 0.39 9.48 -0.33
C ARG A 216 -0.30 9.60 1.04
N ARG A 217 0.06 8.75 2.00
CA ARG A 217 -0.53 8.76 3.35
C ARG A 217 -0.27 10.08 4.05
N ALA A 218 0.85 10.75 3.76
CA ALA A 218 1.14 12.08 4.30
C ALA A 218 0.12 13.12 3.82
N TYR A 219 -0.41 12.97 2.60
CA TYR A 219 -1.40 13.88 2.04
C TYR A 219 -2.77 13.51 2.61
N GLU A 220 -3.08 12.21 2.64
CA GLU A 220 -4.36 11.68 3.12
C GLU A 220 -4.62 11.96 4.61
N ASN A 221 -3.57 12.03 5.42
CA ASN A 221 -3.67 12.30 6.85
C ASN A 221 -3.29 13.75 7.20
N TRP A 222 -3.16 14.63 6.20
CA TRP A 222 -2.84 16.06 6.38
C TRP A 222 -1.57 16.31 7.22
N SER A 223 -0.64 15.35 7.20
CA SER A 223 0.50 15.28 8.10
C SER A 223 1.46 16.46 7.93
N ASP A 224 2.15 16.83 9.00
CA ASP A 224 3.24 17.80 8.95
C ASP A 224 4.57 17.15 8.51
N GLY A 225 5.65 17.92 8.60
CA GLY A 225 6.99 17.55 8.13
C GLY A 225 7.31 18.11 6.74
N ASN A 226 8.59 18.08 6.35
CA ASN A 226 8.97 18.46 4.99
C ASN A 226 8.65 17.33 4.01
N ILE A 227 7.38 17.25 3.63
CA ILE A 227 6.79 16.15 2.85
C ILE A 227 7.52 15.93 1.52
N HIS A 228 7.94 17.01 0.84
CA HIS A 228 8.66 16.90 -0.42
C HIS A 228 10.08 16.37 -0.23
N ALA A 229 10.77 16.83 0.80
CA ALA A 229 12.09 16.34 1.14
C ALA A 229 12.05 14.85 1.53
N ALA A 230 11.07 14.45 2.35
CA ALA A 230 10.85 13.07 2.75
C ALA A 230 10.68 12.14 1.54
N ASN A 231 9.80 12.50 0.60
CA ASN A 231 9.59 11.76 -0.65
C ASN A 231 10.86 11.66 -1.53
N LYS A 232 11.75 12.66 -1.48
CA LYS A 232 13.06 12.59 -2.16
C LYS A 232 14.05 11.70 -1.41
N PHE A 233 14.09 11.80 -0.09
CA PHE A 233 14.98 10.99 0.74
C PHE A 233 14.69 9.50 0.61
N MET A 234 13.41 9.11 0.50
CA MET A 234 13.00 7.71 0.23
C MET A 234 13.61 7.11 -1.04
N LYS A 235 14.07 7.94 -1.98
CA LYS A 235 14.76 7.52 -3.23
C LYS A 235 16.28 7.55 -3.14
N SER A 236 16.82 7.98 -2.00
CA SER A 236 18.25 8.15 -1.83
C SER A 236 18.95 6.79 -1.72
N LYS A 237 20.29 6.82 -1.80
CA LYS A 237 21.12 5.63 -1.66
C LYS A 237 20.98 4.95 -0.29
N TYR A 238 20.50 5.68 0.71
CA TYR A 238 20.27 5.18 2.08
C TYR A 238 19.33 3.97 2.13
N PHE A 239 18.42 3.83 1.15
CA PHE A 239 17.44 2.74 1.09
C PHE A 239 17.76 1.68 0.01
N ILE A 240 18.96 1.64 -0.57
CA ILE A 240 19.29 0.65 -1.61
C ILE A 240 19.13 -0.77 -1.05
N GLY A 241 18.32 -1.59 -1.74
CA GLY A 241 18.04 -2.98 -1.34
C GLY A 241 17.05 -3.12 -0.18
N LEU A 242 16.60 -2.02 0.41
CA LEU A 242 15.66 -1.98 1.53
C LEU A 242 14.44 -1.10 1.17
N SER A 243 13.45 -1.09 2.04
CA SER A 243 12.26 -0.24 1.92
C SER A 243 12.34 0.89 2.93
N ALA A 244 12.00 2.11 2.51
CA ALA A 244 11.85 3.21 3.44
C ALA A 244 10.61 3.00 4.32
N ASP A 245 10.77 3.16 5.62
CA ASP A 245 9.71 3.09 6.61
C ASP A 245 9.71 4.34 7.50
N HIS A 246 8.54 4.64 8.07
CA HIS A 246 8.39 5.69 9.08
C HIS A 246 8.58 5.08 10.46
N ILE A 247 9.42 5.71 11.28
CA ILE A 247 9.63 5.24 12.66
C ILE A 247 8.29 5.25 13.41
N GLY A 248 7.55 6.36 13.32
CA GLY A 248 6.17 6.48 13.79
C GLY A 248 5.15 6.37 12.65
N PRO A 249 4.01 5.67 12.81
CA PRO A 249 3.05 5.48 11.72
C PRO A 249 2.30 6.77 11.34
N ILE A 250 2.36 7.19 10.07
CA ILE A 250 1.63 8.38 9.57
C ILE A 250 0.13 8.33 9.88
N SER A 251 -0.47 7.14 9.83
CA SER A 251 -1.90 6.94 10.13
C SER A 251 -2.29 7.21 11.59
N LEU A 252 -1.31 7.44 12.47
CA LEU A 252 -1.50 7.84 13.87
C LEU A 252 -1.14 9.32 14.10
N GLY A 253 -0.88 10.09 13.04
CA GLY A 253 -0.56 11.52 13.13
C GLY A 253 0.93 11.85 13.14
N PHE A 254 1.81 10.85 13.01
CA PHE A 254 3.25 11.09 12.87
C PHE A 254 3.57 11.84 11.57
N ILE A 255 4.60 12.69 11.62
CA ILE A 255 4.98 13.54 10.49
C ILE A 255 5.63 12.75 9.35
N HIS A 256 5.58 13.32 8.14
CA HIS A 256 6.32 12.84 6.98
C HIS A 256 7.55 13.72 6.74
N ASP A 257 8.64 13.43 7.45
CA ASP A 257 9.90 14.17 7.40
C ASP A 257 11.09 13.19 7.24
N PRO A 258 12.12 13.53 6.44
CA PRO A 258 13.25 12.62 6.18
C PRO A 258 14.00 12.19 7.45
N ARG A 259 14.01 13.02 8.50
CA ARG A 259 14.69 12.73 9.77
C ARG A 259 14.01 11.67 10.63
N PHE A 260 12.77 11.31 10.31
CA PHE A 260 11.96 10.33 11.04
C PHE A 260 11.70 9.06 10.22
N MET A 261 12.59 8.77 9.26
CA MET A 261 12.56 7.58 8.42
C MET A 261 13.68 6.60 8.77
N GLN A 262 13.44 5.32 8.51
CA GLN A 262 14.44 4.26 8.71
C GLN A 262 14.38 3.19 7.62
N PRO A 263 15.52 2.55 7.30
CA PRO A 263 15.54 1.46 6.36
C PRO A 263 15.00 0.20 7.04
N MET A 264 14.15 -0.54 6.34
CA MET A 264 13.59 -1.80 6.83
C MET A 264 13.41 -2.80 5.68
N SER A 265 13.43 -4.09 5.98
CA SER A 265 13.11 -5.11 4.98
C SER A 265 11.65 -4.96 4.51
N SER A 266 11.36 -5.35 3.26
CA SER A 266 10.00 -5.24 2.71
C SER A 266 8.99 -6.11 3.46
N GLY A 267 9.44 -7.23 4.03
CA GLY A 267 8.63 -8.14 4.85
C GLY A 267 8.23 -7.49 6.17
N ASP A 268 9.21 -6.89 6.86
CA ASP A 268 9.00 -6.30 8.18
C ASP A 268 8.13 -5.03 8.08
N ASN A 269 8.33 -4.21 7.04
CA ASN A 269 7.50 -3.04 6.73
C ASN A 269 6.01 -3.40 6.59
N SER A 270 5.71 -4.45 5.82
CA SER A 270 4.33 -4.92 5.65
C SER A 270 3.69 -5.42 6.95
N SER A 271 4.51 -5.87 7.91
CA SER A 271 4.07 -6.42 9.19
C SER A 271 3.87 -5.35 10.26
N LYS A 272 4.71 -4.31 10.31
CA LYS A 272 4.69 -3.26 11.35
C LYS A 272 3.39 -2.45 11.35
N ARG A 273 2.92 -2.03 10.16
CA ARG A 273 1.68 -1.27 9.95
C ARG A 273 1.60 -0.02 10.84
N ASP A 274 0.66 0.01 11.77
CA ASP A 274 0.36 1.12 12.68
C ASP A 274 0.69 0.76 14.14
N ARG A 275 1.53 -0.24 14.38
CA ARG A 275 1.96 -0.61 15.74
C ARG A 275 3.00 0.37 16.27
N LEU A 276 2.90 0.66 17.57
CA LEU A 276 3.91 1.40 18.32
C LEU A 276 4.79 0.38 19.05
N GLU A 277 6.08 0.37 18.77
CA GLU A 277 7.06 -0.49 19.44
C GLU A 277 7.93 0.36 20.37
N GLN A 278 8.32 -0.18 21.53
CA GLN A 278 9.12 0.54 22.53
C GLN A 278 10.43 1.07 21.93
N SER A 279 11.07 0.30 21.04
CA SER A 279 12.27 0.70 20.30
C SER A 279 12.03 1.91 19.40
N ASP A 280 10.89 1.97 18.72
CA ASP A 280 10.53 3.12 17.89
C ASP A 280 10.23 4.34 18.77
N ILE A 281 9.51 4.20 19.88
CA ILE A 281 9.22 5.31 20.80
C ILE A 281 10.53 5.91 21.36
N LYS A 282 11.43 5.06 21.85
CA LYS A 282 12.75 5.50 22.34
C LYS A 282 13.51 6.29 21.27
N LYS A 283 13.50 5.79 20.03
CA LYS A 283 14.15 6.45 18.89
C LYS A 283 13.48 7.78 18.54
N LEU A 284 12.15 7.85 18.57
CA LEU A 284 11.40 9.08 18.31
C LEU A 284 11.72 10.18 19.34
N ILE A 285 11.82 9.82 20.63
CA ILE A 285 12.21 10.75 21.70
C ILE A 285 13.64 11.26 21.50
N GLU A 286 14.58 10.37 21.13
CA GLU A 286 15.97 10.74 20.82
C GLU A 286 16.03 11.73 19.65
N LEU A 287 15.31 11.45 18.56
CA LEU A 287 15.30 12.30 17.37
C LEU A 287 14.58 13.63 17.61
N GLU A 288 13.50 13.63 18.41
CA GLU A 288 12.83 14.85 18.85
C GLU A 288 13.82 15.78 19.55
N SER A 289 14.58 15.25 20.52
CA SER A 289 15.58 16.02 21.27
C SER A 289 16.75 16.44 20.38
N ARG A 290 17.22 15.57 19.48
CA ARG A 290 18.36 15.86 18.59
C ARG A 290 18.05 16.98 17.61
N TYR A 291 16.85 16.97 17.03
CA TYR A 291 16.48 17.88 15.95
C TYR A 291 15.61 19.06 16.39
N ASN A 292 15.23 19.09 17.67
CA ASN A 292 14.25 20.04 18.20
C ASN A 292 12.99 20.11 17.31
N LEU A 293 12.47 18.93 16.95
CA LEU A 293 11.34 18.78 16.05
C LEU A 293 10.38 17.71 16.58
N LEU A 294 9.11 18.06 16.72
CA LEU A 294 8.08 17.10 17.12
C LEU A 294 7.95 15.96 16.10
N PRO A 295 7.86 14.70 16.54
CA PRO A 295 7.68 13.55 15.65
C PRO A 295 6.24 13.41 15.14
N VAL A 296 5.31 14.18 15.70
CA VAL A 296 3.89 14.18 15.34
C VAL A 296 3.46 15.53 14.77
N SER A 297 2.41 15.49 13.97
CA SER A 297 1.74 16.70 13.49
C SER A 297 1.10 17.43 14.66
N TRP A 298 0.95 18.75 14.56
CA TRP A 298 0.49 19.59 15.67
C TRP A 298 -0.86 19.11 16.27
N PHE A 299 -1.74 18.55 15.42
CA PHE A 299 -3.04 18.02 15.84
C PHE A 299 -2.96 16.73 16.67
N SER A 300 -1.77 16.17 16.92
CA SER A 300 -1.54 15.01 17.79
C SER A 300 -0.50 15.28 18.90
N GLU A 301 -0.09 16.53 19.07
CA GLU A 301 1.01 16.93 19.95
C GLU A 301 0.76 16.59 21.44
N LYS A 302 -0.45 16.83 21.95
CA LYS A 302 -0.74 16.60 23.38
C LYS A 302 -0.71 15.12 23.74
N ILE A 303 -1.25 14.26 22.87
CA ILE A 303 -1.23 12.81 23.05
C ILE A 303 0.21 12.29 22.97
N TRP A 304 1.04 12.81 22.05
CA TRP A 304 2.47 12.48 22.02
C TRP A 304 3.20 12.89 23.29
N LYS A 305 2.94 14.10 23.80
CA LYS A 305 3.56 14.57 25.04
C LYS A 305 3.17 13.72 26.24
N ALA A 306 1.91 13.29 26.34
CA ALA A 306 1.44 12.37 27.37
C ALA A 306 2.14 11.01 27.26
N LEU A 307 2.17 10.41 26.05
CA LEU A 307 2.90 9.17 25.79
C LEU A 307 4.36 9.28 26.22
N LYS A 308 5.04 10.34 25.79
CA LYS A 308 6.45 10.58 26.12
C LYS A 308 6.67 10.72 27.62
N ALA A 309 5.80 11.47 28.32
CA ALA A 309 5.92 11.66 29.75
C ALA A 309 5.82 10.32 30.50
N ASP A 310 4.80 9.52 30.17
CA ASP A 310 4.60 8.22 30.81
C ASP A 310 5.72 7.24 30.44
N PHE A 311 6.18 7.24 29.19
CA PHE A 311 7.30 6.40 28.73
C PHE A 311 8.63 6.73 29.42
N LEU A 312 8.84 7.99 29.80
CA LEU A 312 10.03 8.42 30.53
C LEU A 312 9.99 8.05 32.02
N ILE A 313 8.78 7.86 32.57
CA ILE A 313 8.57 7.36 33.94
C ILE A 313 8.72 5.84 33.96
N ASP A 314 8.08 5.15 33.02
CA ASP A 314 8.09 3.70 32.87
C ASP A 314 8.23 3.31 31.39
N ASN A 315 9.26 2.53 31.05
CA ASN A 315 9.50 2.12 29.67
C ASN A 315 8.58 0.97 29.21
N ASP A 316 7.77 0.39 30.10
CA ASP A 316 6.82 -0.70 29.82
C ASP A 316 5.34 -0.24 29.87
N ILE A 317 5.08 1.02 29.45
CA ILE A 317 3.72 1.54 29.34
C ILE A 317 2.87 0.80 28.29
N ASN A 318 1.55 0.88 28.47
CA ASN A 318 0.57 0.34 27.52
C ASN A 318 0.55 1.16 26.21
N LEU A 319 1.42 0.79 25.25
CA LEU A 319 1.48 1.46 23.94
C LEU A 319 0.22 1.26 23.08
N GLU A 320 -0.55 0.18 23.32
CA GLU A 320 -1.81 -0.06 22.60
C GLU A 320 -2.88 0.97 23.00
N TYR A 321 -2.87 1.40 24.27
CA TYR A 321 -3.73 2.48 24.74
C TYR A 321 -3.47 3.79 23.99
N TYR A 322 -2.22 4.25 23.92
CA TYR A 322 -1.88 5.47 23.16
C TYR A 322 -2.13 5.33 21.66
N ARG A 323 -1.87 4.15 21.10
CA ARG A 323 -2.20 3.85 19.70
C ARG A 323 -3.69 4.06 19.44
N ASN A 324 -4.56 3.63 20.37
CA ASN A 324 -6.00 3.83 20.24
C ASN A 324 -6.40 5.31 20.41
N LEU A 325 -5.82 6.04 21.36
CA LEU A 325 -6.03 7.49 21.48
C LEU A 325 -5.66 8.23 20.20
N MET A 326 -4.49 7.95 19.63
CA MET A 326 -4.04 8.55 18.37
C MET A 326 -4.98 8.22 17.21
N LYS A 327 -5.53 7.00 17.13
CA LYS A 327 -6.53 6.65 16.11
C LYS A 327 -7.82 7.43 16.25
N ILE A 328 -8.34 7.52 17.46
CA ILE A 328 -9.57 8.27 17.73
C ILE A 328 -9.34 9.75 17.42
N ASN A 329 -8.17 10.30 17.79
CA ASN A 329 -7.80 11.67 17.49
C ASN A 329 -7.73 11.96 15.98
N ILE A 330 -7.07 11.10 15.19
CA ILE A 330 -7.07 11.23 13.73
C ILE A 330 -8.49 11.17 13.17
N ASN A 331 -9.33 10.29 13.71
CA ASN A 331 -10.71 10.18 13.29
C ASN A 331 -11.52 11.44 13.60
N ASN A 332 -11.38 11.99 14.80
CA ASN A 332 -12.00 13.25 15.21
C ASN A 332 -11.52 14.44 14.38
N TYR A 333 -10.22 14.53 14.12
CA TYR A 333 -9.63 15.56 13.27
C TYR A 333 -10.16 15.49 11.84
N MET A 334 -10.17 14.31 11.21
CA MET A 334 -10.71 14.14 9.86
C MET A 334 -12.22 14.41 9.80
N SER A 335 -12.97 14.08 10.86
CA SER A 335 -14.39 14.43 10.97
C SER A 335 -14.62 15.93 11.11
N LEU A 336 -13.77 16.65 11.85
CA LEU A 336 -13.82 18.12 11.92
C LEU A 336 -13.62 18.76 10.54
N LEU A 337 -12.59 18.31 9.81
CA LEU A 337 -12.33 18.78 8.45
C LEU A 337 -13.53 18.54 7.54
N TYR A 338 -14.16 17.36 7.65
CA TYR A 338 -15.35 17.01 6.88
C TYR A 338 -16.52 17.94 7.20
N ILE A 339 -16.84 18.16 8.48
CA ILE A 339 -17.91 19.06 8.92
C ILE A 339 -17.69 20.46 8.35
N ILE A 340 -16.48 21.01 8.46
CA ILE A 340 -16.17 22.33 7.88
C ILE A 340 -16.46 22.35 6.38
N ILE A 341 -16.04 21.32 5.64
CA ILE A 341 -16.26 21.24 4.18
C ILE A 341 -17.75 21.14 3.84
N THR A 342 -18.53 20.33 4.56
CA THR A 342 -19.95 20.11 4.25
C THR A 342 -20.84 21.28 4.65
N GLU A 343 -20.58 21.88 5.82
CA GLU A 343 -21.43 22.93 6.38
C GLU A 343 -21.11 24.34 5.86
N THR A 344 -19.93 24.54 5.24
CA THR A 344 -19.50 25.86 4.74
C THR A 344 -19.13 25.86 3.25
N GLY A 345 -19.09 24.69 2.60
CA GLY A 345 -18.78 24.56 1.18
C GLY A 345 -17.41 25.11 0.79
N GLU A 346 -17.38 25.96 -0.24
CA GLU A 346 -16.14 26.53 -0.77
C GLU A 346 -15.44 27.50 0.19
N LEU A 347 -16.18 28.14 1.11
CA LEU A 347 -15.58 29.01 2.14
C LEU A 347 -14.70 28.21 3.09
N GLY A 348 -15.18 27.06 3.58
CA GLY A 348 -14.40 26.14 4.41
C GLY A 348 -13.22 25.53 3.70
N LYS A 349 -13.39 25.10 2.44
CA LYS A 349 -12.25 24.61 1.65
C LYS A 349 -11.17 25.67 1.53
N LYS A 350 -11.54 26.92 1.21
CA LYS A 350 -10.59 28.04 1.11
C LYS A 350 -9.94 28.33 2.46
N PHE A 351 -10.71 28.34 3.55
CA PHE A 351 -10.19 28.50 4.91
C PHE A 351 -9.16 27.42 5.25
N LEU A 352 -9.48 26.14 4.99
CA LEU A 352 -8.59 25.02 5.28
C LEU A 352 -7.33 25.04 4.39
N GLU A 353 -7.48 25.32 3.10
CA GLU A 353 -6.36 25.39 2.16
C GLU A 353 -5.38 26.49 2.54
N GLU A 354 -5.86 27.73 2.72
CA GLU A 354 -5.01 28.90 2.99
C GLU A 354 -4.24 28.77 4.31
N ASN A 355 -4.85 28.17 5.34
CA ASN A 355 -4.27 28.12 6.67
C ASN A 355 -3.44 26.86 6.95
N PHE A 356 -3.74 25.72 6.30
CA PHE A 356 -3.11 24.44 6.68
C PHE A 356 -2.38 23.74 5.53
N LEU A 357 -2.78 23.96 4.27
CA LEU A 357 -2.13 23.33 3.10
C LEU A 357 -1.14 24.27 2.39
N LYS A 358 -1.54 25.53 2.18
CA LYS A 358 -0.71 26.56 1.52
C LYS A 358 0.59 26.87 2.22
N PRO A 359 0.69 26.87 3.56
CA PRO A 359 1.99 26.99 4.22
C PRO A 359 2.98 25.90 3.80
N LYS A 360 2.49 24.71 3.43
CA LYS A 360 3.31 23.56 2.98
C LYS A 360 3.76 23.69 1.52
N GLN A 361 3.24 24.65 0.75
CA GLN A 361 3.65 24.91 -0.63
C GLN A 361 5.15 25.20 -0.76
N GLU A 362 5.71 25.83 0.27
CA GLU A 362 7.13 26.17 0.33
C GLU A 362 8.02 24.94 0.15
N TYR A 363 7.62 23.77 0.67
CA TYR A 363 8.39 22.54 0.55
C TYR A 363 8.62 22.12 -0.91
N PHE A 364 7.67 22.41 -1.80
CA PHE A 364 7.67 21.98 -3.19
C PHE A 364 8.54 22.85 -4.11
N LYS A 365 8.97 24.03 -3.64
CA LYS A 365 9.78 24.98 -4.41
C LYS A 365 11.26 24.57 -4.52
N TYR A 366 11.69 23.55 -3.77
CA TYR A 366 13.11 23.24 -3.62
C TYR A 366 13.51 21.80 -3.98
N ASP A 367 14.77 21.67 -4.37
CA ASP A 367 15.56 20.44 -4.33
C ASP A 367 16.35 20.37 -3.03
N TYR A 368 16.47 19.15 -2.51
CA TYR A 368 17.08 18.86 -1.22
C TYR A 368 18.20 17.85 -1.41
N LYS A 369 19.32 18.07 -0.71
CA LYS A 369 20.37 17.08 -0.51
C LYS A 369 20.38 16.66 0.95
N PHE A 370 20.67 15.39 1.18
CA PHE A 370 20.62 14.76 2.49
C PHE A 370 21.97 14.20 2.89
N ASP A 371 22.25 14.17 4.19
CA ASP A 371 23.25 13.28 4.76
C ASP A 371 22.69 11.85 4.93
N GLU A 372 23.48 10.98 5.55
CA GLU A 372 23.09 9.59 5.84
C GLU A 372 22.01 9.44 6.92
N PHE A 373 21.68 10.51 7.65
CA PHE A 373 20.66 10.52 8.70
C PHE A 373 19.36 11.21 8.25
N GLY A 374 19.28 11.62 6.99
CA GLY A 374 18.13 12.32 6.43
C GLY A 374 18.09 13.82 6.75
N ASN A 375 19.16 14.39 7.30
CA ASN A 375 19.25 15.83 7.52
C ASN A 375 19.42 16.56 6.19
N ILE A 376 18.72 17.67 6.04
CA ILE A 376 18.83 18.52 4.85
C ILE A 376 20.12 19.34 4.97
N ILE A 377 21.15 18.95 4.23
CA ILE A 377 22.45 19.65 4.19
C ILE A 377 22.49 20.76 3.13
N ASN A 378 21.57 20.72 2.15
CA ASN A 378 21.45 21.75 1.13
C ASN A 378 20.01 21.83 0.61
N LYS A 379 19.56 23.06 0.33
CA LYS A 379 18.25 23.41 -0.22
C LYS A 379 18.46 24.40 -1.36
N THR A 380 18.10 24.02 -2.59
CA THR A 380 18.23 24.88 -3.79
C THR A 380 16.88 25.06 -4.46
N PHE A 381 16.63 26.22 -5.07
CA PHE A 381 15.42 26.39 -5.87
C PHE A 381 15.40 25.39 -7.02
N ARG A 382 14.24 24.76 -7.21
CA ARG A 382 14.03 23.76 -8.24
C ARG A 382 13.65 24.43 -9.56
N ASN A 383 14.12 23.87 -10.67
CA ASN A 383 13.57 24.17 -11.99
C ASN A 383 12.16 23.59 -12.12
N ILE A 384 11.14 24.45 -12.05
CA ILE A 384 9.74 24.04 -12.12
C ILE A 384 9.34 23.81 -13.58
N SER A 385 9.29 22.55 -14.01
CA SER A 385 8.69 22.14 -15.30
C SER A 385 7.18 21.92 -15.16
N ASP A 386 6.45 21.82 -16.28
CA ASP A 386 4.98 21.64 -16.28
C ASP A 386 4.51 20.38 -15.56
N ALA A 387 5.33 19.32 -15.54
CA ALA A 387 5.07 18.11 -14.77
C ALA A 387 5.13 18.36 -13.25
N THR A 388 5.96 19.31 -12.82
CA THR A 388 6.23 19.62 -11.41
C THR A 388 5.31 20.71 -10.86
N LYS A 389 4.80 21.60 -11.73
CA LYS A 389 3.76 22.60 -11.40
C LYS A 389 2.52 21.95 -10.79
N LYS A 390 2.14 20.77 -11.29
CA LYS A 390 0.94 20.04 -10.85
C LYS A 390 1.11 19.29 -9.52
N GLU A 391 2.33 19.20 -8.96
CA GLU A 391 2.58 18.41 -7.75
C GLU A 391 1.88 18.98 -6.52
N TYR A 392 1.93 20.30 -6.35
CA TYR A 392 1.28 20.97 -5.23
C TYR A 392 -0.25 20.95 -5.38
N SER A 393 -0.79 21.23 -6.57
CA SER A 393 -2.23 21.10 -6.84
C SER A 393 -2.74 19.67 -6.61
N ARG A 394 -1.92 18.65 -6.95
CA ARG A 394 -2.22 17.25 -6.63
C ARG A 394 -2.21 16.98 -5.13
N PHE A 395 -1.27 17.58 -4.38
CA PHE A 395 -1.25 17.48 -2.92
C PHE A 395 -2.54 18.04 -2.31
N ILE A 396 -2.97 19.23 -2.71
CA ILE A 396 -4.24 19.83 -2.24
C ILE A 396 -5.42 18.91 -2.58
N ARG A 397 -5.53 18.50 -3.85
CA ARG A 397 -6.64 17.66 -4.33
C ARG A 397 -6.73 16.35 -3.53
N ILE A 398 -5.62 15.63 -3.36
CA ILE A 398 -5.60 14.37 -2.60
C ILE A 398 -5.97 14.61 -1.13
N SER A 399 -5.51 15.71 -0.54
CA SER A 399 -5.82 16.05 0.86
C SER A 399 -7.33 16.22 1.05
N PHE A 400 -8.02 16.94 0.16
CA PHE A 400 -9.47 17.08 0.24
C PHE A 400 -10.23 15.79 -0.13
N GLU A 401 -9.86 15.11 -1.21
CA GLU A 401 -10.45 13.81 -1.61
C GLU A 401 -10.38 12.82 -0.46
N SER A 402 -9.26 12.79 0.26
CA SER A 402 -9.09 11.88 1.40
C SER A 402 -10.05 12.17 2.56
N VAL A 403 -10.46 13.42 2.79
CA VAL A 403 -11.44 13.77 3.83
C VAL A 403 -12.83 13.24 3.45
N ILE A 404 -13.21 13.39 2.17
CA ILE A 404 -14.49 12.87 1.66
C ILE A 404 -14.49 11.34 1.66
N ASP A 405 -13.47 10.71 1.07
CA ASP A 405 -13.26 9.25 1.09
C ASP A 405 -13.19 8.71 2.53
N PHE A 406 -12.74 9.53 3.48
CA PHE A 406 -12.76 9.18 4.88
C PHE A 406 -14.22 9.14 5.35
N ALA A 407 -14.98 10.22 5.25
CA ALA A 407 -16.36 10.26 5.75
C ALA A 407 -17.27 9.17 5.12
N GLU A 408 -17.12 8.87 3.82
CA GLU A 408 -18.01 7.94 3.09
C GLU A 408 -17.76 6.44 3.36
N LYS A 409 -16.74 6.08 4.15
CA LYS A 409 -16.48 4.67 4.49
C LYS A 409 -17.52 4.12 5.47
N GLU A 410 -18.44 3.30 4.96
CA GLU A 410 -19.54 2.67 5.72
C GLU A 410 -19.08 1.72 6.86
N ASN A 411 -17.95 1.02 6.73
CA ASN A 411 -17.51 -0.02 7.68
C ASN A 411 -16.37 0.44 8.61
N ARG A 412 -16.54 1.57 9.30
CA ARG A 412 -15.54 2.05 10.26
C ARG A 412 -15.71 1.40 11.63
N ASN A 413 -14.61 0.82 12.12
CA ASN A 413 -14.55 0.25 13.47
C ASN A 413 -14.49 1.34 14.57
N ILE A 414 -14.06 2.56 14.23
CA ILE A 414 -13.93 3.70 15.15
C ILE A 414 -14.87 4.79 14.65
N LYS A 415 -15.83 5.18 15.48
CA LYS A 415 -16.75 6.31 15.22
C LYS A 415 -16.17 7.58 15.84
N SER A 416 -16.44 8.73 15.22
CA SER A 416 -16.11 10.02 15.83
C SER A 416 -17.02 10.24 17.04
N SER A 417 -16.46 10.81 18.09
CA SER A 417 -17.22 11.19 19.29
C SER A 417 -16.80 12.59 19.70
N PHE A 418 -17.70 13.54 19.48
CA PHE A 418 -17.58 14.89 20.02
C PHE A 418 -18.49 14.98 21.24
N ASN A 419 -17.96 15.49 22.35
CA ASN A 419 -18.79 15.83 23.49
C ASN A 419 -19.59 17.12 23.18
N THR A 420 -20.57 17.43 24.02
CA THR A 420 -21.50 18.55 23.78
C THR A 420 -20.79 19.90 23.65
N ASP A 421 -19.71 20.13 24.39
CA ASP A 421 -18.99 21.41 24.35
C ASP A 421 -18.15 21.54 23.08
N ILE A 422 -17.48 20.47 22.66
CA ILE A 422 -16.76 20.43 21.37
C ILE A 422 -17.75 20.63 20.22
N THR A 423 -18.92 20.00 20.25
CA THR A 423 -19.95 20.20 19.20
C THR A 423 -20.37 21.67 19.11
N LYS A 424 -20.64 22.34 20.24
CA LYS A 424 -20.98 23.78 20.24
C LYS A 424 -19.86 24.65 19.67
N ASN A 425 -18.60 24.36 20.00
CA ASN A 425 -17.46 25.10 19.46
C ASN A 425 -17.33 24.88 17.95
N ILE A 426 -17.55 23.65 17.46
CA ILE A 426 -17.59 23.36 16.02
C ILE A 426 -18.69 24.16 15.32
N ASP A 427 -19.90 24.21 15.88
CA ASP A 427 -21.02 24.97 15.31
C ASP A 427 -20.69 26.48 15.26
N SER A 428 -20.05 27.01 16.31
CA SER A 428 -19.58 28.39 16.35
C SER A 428 -18.50 28.66 15.31
N LEU A 429 -17.54 27.75 15.14
CA LEU A 429 -16.51 27.89 14.10
C LEU A 429 -17.13 27.87 12.69
N VAL A 430 -18.09 26.96 12.44
CA VAL A 430 -18.82 26.90 11.17
C VAL A 430 -19.56 28.21 10.90
N TYR A 431 -20.21 28.77 11.93
CA TYR A 431 -20.85 30.08 11.84
C TYR A 431 -19.85 31.18 11.49
N GLU A 432 -18.70 31.24 12.16
CA GLU A 432 -17.65 32.22 11.92
C GLU A 432 -17.09 32.12 10.49
N ILE A 433 -16.84 30.91 9.99
CA ILE A 433 -16.35 30.70 8.62
C ILE A 433 -17.37 31.18 7.58
N ASN A 434 -18.66 30.97 7.82
CA ASN A 434 -19.72 31.36 6.90
C ASN A 434 -20.03 32.87 6.93
N ASN A 435 -19.89 33.53 8.09
CA ASN A 435 -20.45 34.86 8.30
C ASN A 435 -19.40 35.95 8.61
N CYS A 436 -18.17 35.57 8.98
CA CYS A 436 -17.12 36.52 9.33
C CYS A 436 -16.03 36.60 8.26
N ALA A 437 -15.37 37.76 8.19
CA ALA A 437 -14.18 37.90 7.35
C ALA A 437 -13.04 37.01 7.90
N PRO A 438 -12.32 36.26 7.03
CA PRO A 438 -11.21 35.41 7.46
C PRO A 438 -10.17 36.20 8.27
N ASN A 439 -9.88 35.74 9.47
CA ASN A 439 -8.92 36.38 10.35
C ASN A 439 -8.25 35.37 11.29
N LYS A 440 -7.21 35.81 12.02
CA LYS A 440 -6.43 34.95 12.91
C LYS A 440 -7.24 34.35 14.07
N SER A 441 -8.31 35.03 14.53
CA SER A 441 -9.18 34.53 15.60
C SER A 441 -9.89 33.25 15.19
N ILE A 442 -10.41 33.18 13.96
CA ILE A 442 -11.10 31.98 13.43
C ILE A 442 -10.11 30.80 13.33
N VAL A 443 -8.87 31.08 12.94
CA VAL A 443 -7.81 30.06 12.89
C VAL A 443 -7.44 29.59 14.30
N ASN A 444 -7.34 30.50 15.27
CA ASN A 444 -7.10 30.15 16.67
C ASN A 444 -8.22 29.30 17.25
N HIS A 445 -9.48 29.63 16.94
CA HIS A 445 -10.64 28.86 17.37
C HIS A 445 -10.60 27.42 16.82
N PHE A 446 -10.17 27.23 15.56
CA PHE A 446 -9.90 25.89 15.03
C PHE A 446 -8.80 25.14 15.81
N TYR A 447 -7.71 25.82 16.15
CA TYR A 447 -6.64 25.22 16.98
C TYR A 447 -7.13 24.84 18.38
N GLU A 448 -7.97 25.67 19.00
CA GLU A 448 -8.59 25.41 20.30
C GLU A 448 -9.46 24.16 20.26
N ILE A 449 -10.35 24.03 19.26
CA ILE A 449 -11.18 22.84 19.08
C ILE A 449 -10.32 21.56 18.98
N VAL A 450 -9.26 21.57 18.16
CA VAL A 450 -8.38 20.39 18.00
C VAL A 450 -7.57 20.11 19.27
N SER A 451 -7.22 21.15 20.03
CA SER A 451 -6.61 21.02 21.35
C SER A 451 -7.56 20.38 22.36
N ASP A 452 -8.82 20.82 22.39
CA ASP A 452 -9.87 20.34 23.30
C ASP A 452 -10.25 18.89 23.00
N MET A 453 -10.26 18.50 21.72
CA MET A 453 -10.43 17.10 21.31
C MET A 453 -9.37 16.20 21.94
N GLN A 454 -8.11 16.63 21.95
CA GLN A 454 -7.02 15.87 22.57
C GLN A 454 -7.12 15.85 24.09
N ASP A 455 -7.48 16.97 24.72
CA ASP A 455 -7.67 17.03 26.18
C ASP A 455 -8.82 16.13 26.64
N ASN A 456 -9.93 16.09 25.89
CA ASN A 456 -11.05 15.20 26.20
C ASN A 456 -10.62 13.73 26.13
N LEU A 457 -9.88 13.36 25.08
CA LEU A 457 -9.36 12.01 24.93
C LEU A 457 -8.37 11.59 26.02
N LEU A 458 -7.63 12.53 26.60
CA LEU A 458 -6.71 12.26 27.71
C LEU A 458 -7.39 12.26 29.08
N LYS A 459 -8.59 12.85 29.21
CA LYS A 459 -9.40 12.88 30.46
C LYS A 459 -10.30 11.66 30.63
N GLU A 460 -10.84 11.12 29.54
CA GLU A 460 -11.74 9.95 29.54
C GLU A 460 -11.00 8.61 29.75
N ALA A 461 -9.75 8.67 30.19
CA ALA A 461 -8.73 7.69 29.86
C ALA A 461 -8.05 7.09 31.09
#